data_AF-A0A7S2NY33-F1
#
_entry.id   AF-A0A7S2NY33-F1
#
_cell.length_a   1.000
_cell.length_b   1.000
_cell.length_c   1.000
_cell.angle_alpha   90.00
_cell.angle_beta   90.00
_cell.angle_gamma   90.00
#
_symmetry.space_group_name_H-M   'P 1'
#
loop_
_entity.id
_entity.type
_entity.pdbx_description
1 polymer ?
#
loop_
_entity_poly.entity_id
_entity_poly.type
_entity_poly.pdbx_seq_one_letter_code
_entity_poly.pdbx_strand_id
1 'polypeptide(L)'
;MGKRAVLIGKGRRIVIDELIALVHGSAELDLYGETAQIVEEAGFAYDGPTTLIVSSDGNKLSSAGSIASASILCLAVAQGRLIFSKKESAIATSALIGVVRLLQSDASLQLPADAGEYLACLNASLEGSGVCTFPTSLTGVVERIVNLAISAVVAGQTRSLCQVVDVIAALSAERLAVDVSAYADTYYDALRPHRESSTSATTMRAILNGSQMAKLGKQGLRFSNEAEPAKAVLNAPQQLGPAREAVKAACKTLELEMNCSEPDGQSLFDETVVRIATLSVAGAIASLLEGTCARRSTSNDVDGSLTTDAQSQSLSTICSMCEHNYVQLKSSLEAEADSGIEFVRVETKRAEEEAKTKEAMKAAKASSVNPKESANGGGEKDEFAGMSEEKKSKDFEKTCRKGSQGQS
;
A
#
# COMPACT_ATOMS: atom_id res chain seq x y z
N MET A 1 12.24 -17.09 -10.49
CA MET A 1 10.88 -17.56 -10.20
C MET A 1 10.02 -17.25 -11.41
N GLY A 2 9.22 -18.18 -11.92
CA GLY A 2 8.29 -17.91 -13.03
C GLY A 2 7.24 -16.88 -12.61
N LYS A 3 6.76 -16.06 -13.55
CA LYS A 3 5.66 -15.12 -13.29
C LYS A 3 4.36 -15.89 -13.06
N ARG A 4 3.49 -15.36 -12.20
CA ARG A 4 2.17 -15.94 -11.95
C ARG A 4 1.26 -15.69 -13.16
N ALA A 5 0.50 -16.68 -13.60
CA ALA A 5 -0.52 -16.48 -14.63
C ALA A 5 -1.81 -15.89 -14.04
N VAL A 6 -2.35 -14.85 -14.69
CA VAL A 6 -3.71 -14.32 -14.50
C VAL A 6 -4.55 -14.78 -15.67
N LEU A 7 -5.54 -15.60 -15.37
CA LEU A 7 -6.31 -16.34 -16.35
C LEU A 7 -7.58 -15.56 -16.76
N ILE A 8 -7.72 -15.28 -18.05
CA ILE A 8 -8.89 -14.64 -18.65
C ILE A 8 -9.65 -15.63 -19.53
N GLY A 9 -10.97 -15.62 -19.42
CA GLY A 9 -11.85 -16.45 -20.23
C GLY A 9 -13.29 -16.35 -19.74
N LYS A 10 -14.19 -17.02 -20.45
CA LYS A 10 -15.60 -17.06 -20.07
C LYS A 10 -15.79 -17.57 -18.63
N GLY A 11 -16.46 -16.78 -17.81
CA GLY A 11 -16.72 -17.10 -16.40
C GLY A 11 -15.56 -16.84 -15.43
N ARG A 12 -14.38 -16.39 -15.90
CA ARG A 12 -13.31 -15.91 -15.01
C ARG A 12 -13.58 -14.47 -14.61
N ARG A 13 -13.20 -14.15 -13.38
CA ARG A 13 -13.23 -12.80 -12.81
C ARG A 13 -11.79 -12.39 -12.50
N ILE A 14 -11.49 -11.11 -12.66
CA ILE A 14 -10.22 -10.52 -12.24
C ILE A 14 -10.43 -9.79 -10.91
N VAL A 15 -9.52 -9.99 -9.96
CA VAL A 15 -9.50 -9.22 -8.71
C VAL A 15 -8.50 -8.07 -8.80
N ILE A 16 -8.65 -7.04 -7.97
CA ILE A 16 -7.73 -5.88 -7.99
C ILE A 16 -6.26 -6.31 -7.80
N ASP A 17 -5.99 -7.29 -6.93
CA ASP A 17 -4.62 -7.78 -6.72
C ASP A 17 -4.01 -8.41 -7.97
N GLU A 18 -4.81 -9.07 -8.81
CA GLU A 18 -4.34 -9.64 -10.07
C GLU A 18 -4.05 -8.54 -11.09
N LEU A 19 -4.90 -7.51 -11.16
CA LEU A 19 -4.67 -6.34 -11.99
C LEU A 19 -3.38 -5.59 -11.60
N ILE A 20 -3.16 -5.38 -10.29
CA ILE A 20 -1.94 -4.76 -9.77
C ILE A 20 -0.72 -5.65 -10.06
N ALA A 21 -0.85 -6.97 -9.94
CA ALA A 21 0.24 -7.89 -10.27
C ALA A 21 0.65 -7.82 -11.74
N LEU A 22 -0.32 -7.65 -12.66
CA LEU A 22 -0.08 -7.42 -14.08
C LEU A 22 0.62 -6.07 -14.32
N VAL A 23 0.13 -4.99 -13.71
CA VAL A 23 0.73 -3.65 -13.81
C VAL A 23 2.18 -3.64 -13.35
N HIS A 24 2.51 -4.37 -12.28
CA HIS A 24 3.88 -4.48 -11.78
C HIS A 24 4.75 -5.50 -12.52
N GLY A 25 4.22 -6.18 -13.54
CA GLY A 25 4.94 -7.22 -14.30
C GLY A 25 5.28 -8.49 -13.50
N SER A 26 4.70 -8.64 -12.30
CA SER A 26 4.85 -9.84 -11.45
C SER A 26 3.94 -11.00 -11.88
N ALA A 27 2.98 -10.71 -12.75
CA ALA A 27 2.08 -11.67 -13.37
C ALA A 27 2.00 -11.45 -14.90
N GLU A 28 1.57 -12.50 -15.60
CA GLU A 28 1.29 -12.46 -17.04
C GLU A 28 -0.15 -12.85 -17.31
N LEU A 29 -0.71 -12.27 -18.36
CA LEU A 29 -2.05 -12.56 -18.82
C LEU A 29 -2.05 -13.83 -19.69
N ASP A 30 -3.02 -14.71 -19.46
CA ASP A 30 -3.15 -15.95 -20.21
C ASP A 30 -4.61 -16.39 -20.39
N LEU A 31 -4.85 -17.24 -21.39
CA LEU A 31 -6.18 -17.73 -21.76
C LEU A 31 -6.65 -18.86 -20.83
N TYR A 32 -7.98 -19.02 -20.73
CA TYR A 32 -8.60 -20.06 -19.92
C TYR A 32 -9.78 -20.73 -20.60
N GLY A 33 -9.87 -22.06 -20.44
CA GLY A 33 -11.06 -22.85 -20.74
C GLY A 33 -11.44 -22.85 -22.22
N GLU A 34 -12.75 -22.66 -22.49
CA GLU A 34 -13.34 -22.66 -23.85
C GLU A 34 -12.62 -21.66 -24.78
N THR A 35 -12.19 -20.50 -24.26
CA THR A 35 -11.49 -19.48 -25.06
C THR A 35 -10.14 -19.99 -25.57
N ALA A 36 -9.37 -20.70 -24.73
CA ALA A 36 -8.08 -21.28 -25.15
C ALA A 36 -8.27 -22.36 -26.23
N GLN A 37 -9.25 -23.24 -26.03
CA GLN A 37 -9.57 -24.31 -26.98
C GLN A 37 -9.96 -23.75 -28.36
N ILE A 38 -10.78 -22.69 -28.41
CA ILE A 38 -11.19 -22.07 -29.67
C ILE A 38 -9.99 -21.49 -30.43
N VAL A 39 -9.01 -20.91 -29.73
CA VAL A 39 -7.79 -20.38 -30.37
C VAL A 39 -6.95 -21.52 -30.96
N GLU A 40 -6.77 -22.61 -30.21
CA GLU A 40 -6.06 -23.80 -30.67
C GLU A 40 -6.75 -24.44 -31.89
N GLU A 41 -8.07 -24.64 -31.83
CA GLU A 41 -8.87 -25.20 -32.93
C GLU A 41 -8.89 -24.32 -34.17
N ALA A 42 -8.84 -23.00 -34.00
CA ALA A 42 -8.74 -22.05 -35.10
C ALA A 42 -7.38 -22.11 -35.81
N GLY A 43 -6.39 -22.83 -35.25
CA GLY A 43 -5.02 -22.83 -35.76
C GLY A 43 -4.38 -21.45 -35.74
N PHE A 44 -4.89 -20.55 -34.90
CA PHE A 44 -4.45 -19.16 -34.85
C PHE A 44 -3.21 -19.06 -33.96
N ALA A 45 -2.05 -19.29 -34.55
CA ALA A 45 -0.76 -19.00 -33.93
C ALA A 45 -0.46 -17.51 -34.11
N TYR A 46 -0.86 -16.70 -33.14
CA TYR A 46 -0.53 -15.28 -33.14
C TYR A 46 0.53 -14.98 -32.09
N ASP A 47 1.72 -14.63 -32.57
CA ASP A 47 2.88 -14.29 -31.74
C ASP A 47 2.75 -12.92 -31.05
N GLY A 48 1.60 -12.25 -31.18
CA GLY A 48 1.38 -10.89 -30.70
C GLY A 48 1.81 -9.84 -31.74
N PRO A 49 1.38 -8.58 -31.57
CA PRO A 49 1.95 -7.49 -32.34
C PRO A 49 3.41 -7.30 -31.93
N THR A 50 4.31 -7.19 -32.90
CA THR A 50 5.73 -6.88 -32.65
C THR A 50 5.95 -5.40 -32.35
N THR A 51 5.01 -4.55 -32.74
CA THR A 51 5.09 -3.09 -32.60
C THR A 51 3.71 -2.52 -32.28
N LEU A 52 3.66 -1.60 -31.31
CA LEU A 52 2.47 -0.81 -31.00
C LEU A 52 2.59 0.54 -31.73
N ILE A 53 1.65 0.86 -32.61
CA ILE A 53 1.65 2.13 -33.34
C ILE A 53 0.97 3.18 -32.47
N VAL A 54 1.75 3.90 -31.67
CA VAL A 54 1.25 4.93 -30.76
C VAL A 54 1.31 6.31 -31.43
N SER A 55 0.20 7.05 -31.39
CA SER A 55 0.18 8.47 -31.79
C SER A 55 1.14 9.30 -30.93
N SER A 56 1.92 10.19 -31.55
CA SER A 56 2.89 11.04 -30.84
C SER A 56 2.25 12.23 -30.12
N ASP A 57 1.07 12.66 -30.55
CA ASP A 57 0.60 14.04 -30.28
C ASP A 57 -0.55 14.13 -29.25
N GLY A 58 -1.06 13.00 -28.75
CA GLY A 58 -2.20 12.94 -27.82
C GLY A 58 -1.82 12.78 -26.34
N ASN A 59 -2.80 13.03 -25.46
CA ASN A 59 -2.69 12.70 -24.04
C ASN A 59 -2.55 11.17 -23.88
N LYS A 60 -1.53 10.73 -23.16
CA LYS A 60 -1.22 9.30 -22.97
C LYS A 60 -1.61 8.84 -21.57
N LEU A 61 -2.08 7.61 -21.49
CA LEU A 61 -2.23 6.92 -20.21
C LEU A 61 -0.85 6.65 -19.61
N SER A 62 -0.78 6.54 -18.28
CA SER A 62 0.42 5.97 -17.66
C SER A 62 0.66 4.54 -18.16
N SER A 63 1.88 4.04 -17.98
CA SER A 63 2.20 2.63 -18.29
C SER A 63 1.25 1.68 -17.54
N ALA A 64 0.96 1.99 -16.27
CA ALA A 64 0.01 1.25 -15.46
C ALA A 64 -1.42 1.31 -16.00
N GLY A 65 -1.90 2.50 -16.37
CA GLY A 65 -3.22 2.69 -16.99
C GLY A 65 -3.36 1.98 -18.34
N SER A 66 -2.29 1.96 -19.14
CA SER A 66 -2.25 1.26 -20.43
C SER A 66 -2.36 -0.26 -20.25
N ILE A 67 -1.56 -0.84 -19.35
CA ILE A 67 -1.61 -2.28 -19.04
C ILE A 67 -2.98 -2.66 -18.48
N ALA A 68 -3.51 -1.87 -17.55
CA ALA A 68 -4.78 -2.17 -16.90
C ALA A 68 -5.97 -2.05 -17.85
N SER A 69 -6.05 -0.98 -18.65
CA SER A 69 -7.13 -0.78 -19.62
C SER A 69 -7.14 -1.89 -20.68
N ALA A 70 -5.98 -2.26 -21.21
CA ALA A 70 -5.86 -3.36 -22.17
C ALA A 70 -6.25 -4.71 -21.53
N SER A 71 -5.89 -4.93 -20.26
CA SER A 71 -6.25 -6.15 -19.52
C SER A 71 -7.76 -6.26 -19.26
N ILE A 72 -8.41 -5.15 -18.90
CA ILE A 72 -9.87 -5.12 -18.68
C ILE A 72 -10.62 -5.23 -20.02
N LEU A 73 -10.12 -4.61 -21.09
CA LEU A 73 -10.67 -4.80 -22.43
C LEU A 73 -10.56 -6.26 -22.88
N CYS A 74 -9.40 -6.88 -22.65
CA CYS A 74 -9.19 -8.31 -22.89
C CYS A 74 -10.22 -9.17 -22.16
N LEU A 75 -10.49 -8.88 -20.88
CA LEU A 75 -11.52 -9.56 -20.10
C LEU A 75 -12.92 -9.40 -20.71
N ALA A 76 -13.29 -8.16 -21.08
CA ALA A 76 -14.59 -7.87 -21.66
C ALA A 76 -14.81 -8.59 -23.00
N VAL A 77 -13.78 -8.63 -23.85
CA VAL A 77 -13.81 -9.36 -25.13
C VAL A 77 -13.91 -10.86 -24.88
N ALA A 78 -13.09 -11.43 -23.99
CA ALA A 78 -13.06 -12.87 -23.70
C ALA A 78 -14.36 -13.43 -23.13
N GLN A 79 -15.12 -12.59 -22.44
CA GLN A 79 -16.42 -12.94 -21.89
C GLN A 79 -17.57 -12.76 -22.90
N GLY A 80 -17.25 -12.34 -24.14
CA GLY A 80 -18.23 -12.15 -25.21
C GLY A 80 -19.12 -10.93 -25.00
N ARG A 81 -18.67 -9.94 -24.21
CA ARG A 81 -19.46 -8.72 -23.92
C ARG A 81 -19.45 -7.74 -25.09
N LEU A 82 -18.37 -7.73 -25.86
CA LEU A 82 -18.14 -6.75 -26.93
C LEU A 82 -18.20 -7.37 -28.33
N ILE A 83 -17.85 -8.65 -28.45
CA ILE A 83 -17.83 -9.41 -29.70
C ILE A 83 -18.63 -10.70 -29.49
N PHE A 84 -19.74 -10.83 -30.22
CA PHE A 84 -20.68 -11.95 -30.06
C PHE A 84 -20.22 -13.24 -30.75
N SER A 85 -19.38 -13.13 -31.79
CA SER A 85 -18.78 -14.29 -32.43
C SER A 85 -17.74 -14.91 -31.50
N LYS A 86 -18.00 -16.15 -31.05
CA LYS A 86 -17.08 -16.87 -30.15
C LYS A 86 -15.65 -16.96 -30.72
N LYS A 87 -15.54 -17.22 -32.02
CA LYS A 87 -14.25 -17.34 -32.72
C LYS A 87 -13.52 -16.00 -32.77
N GLU A 88 -14.22 -14.94 -33.17
CA GLU A 88 -13.61 -13.60 -33.27
C GLU A 88 -13.23 -13.06 -31.89
N SER A 89 -14.07 -13.29 -30.87
CA SER A 89 -13.79 -12.96 -29.47
C SER A 89 -12.52 -13.66 -28.97
N ALA A 90 -12.37 -14.96 -29.23
CA ALA A 90 -11.20 -15.72 -28.81
C ALA A 90 -9.91 -15.23 -29.49
N ILE A 91 -9.96 -14.99 -30.80
CA ILE A 91 -8.85 -14.46 -31.59
C ILE A 91 -8.46 -13.05 -31.10
N ALA A 92 -9.43 -12.14 -30.94
CA ALA A 92 -9.19 -10.79 -30.44
C ALA A 92 -8.64 -10.79 -29.00
N THR A 93 -9.12 -11.71 -28.15
CA THR A 93 -8.59 -11.89 -26.79
C THR A 93 -7.11 -12.28 -26.84
N SER A 94 -6.74 -13.27 -27.65
CA SER A 94 -5.34 -13.69 -27.83
C SER A 94 -4.46 -12.54 -28.31
N ALA A 95 -4.98 -11.71 -29.21
CA ALA A 95 -4.24 -10.57 -29.72
C ALA A 95 -4.04 -9.46 -28.67
N LEU A 96 -5.07 -9.17 -27.88
CA LEU A 96 -4.99 -8.24 -26.76
C LEU A 96 -4.03 -8.72 -25.66
N ILE A 97 -3.91 -10.02 -25.42
CA ILE A 97 -2.89 -10.57 -24.52
C ILE A 97 -1.48 -10.24 -25.05
N GLY A 98 -1.27 -10.35 -26.36
CA GLY A 98 -0.02 -9.92 -27.01
C GLY A 98 0.27 -8.44 -26.77
N VAL A 99 -0.73 -7.56 -26.90
CA VAL A 99 -0.61 -6.12 -26.59
C VAL A 99 -0.22 -5.90 -25.12
N VAL A 100 -0.88 -6.59 -24.18
CA VAL A 100 -0.56 -6.47 -22.75
C VAL A 100 0.90 -6.89 -22.47
N ARG A 101 1.36 -7.98 -23.06
CA ARG A 101 2.76 -8.44 -22.91
C ARG A 101 3.75 -7.44 -23.48
N LEU A 102 3.43 -6.83 -24.63
CA LEU A 102 4.26 -5.79 -25.24
C LEU A 102 4.35 -4.56 -24.31
N LEU A 103 3.22 -4.08 -23.78
CA LEU A 103 3.18 -2.98 -22.81
C LEU A 103 3.95 -3.29 -21.51
N GLN A 104 3.91 -4.54 -21.04
CA GLN A 104 4.70 -4.97 -19.88
C GLN A 104 6.20 -5.03 -20.17
N SER A 105 6.59 -5.31 -21.43
CA SER A 105 7.99 -5.41 -21.84
C SER A 105 8.65 -4.06 -22.08
N ASP A 106 7.87 -3.04 -22.44
CA ASP A 106 8.34 -1.69 -22.75
C ASP A 106 7.45 -0.63 -22.11
N ALA A 107 7.92 -0.07 -20.98
CA ALA A 107 7.22 0.96 -20.24
C ALA A 107 7.12 2.31 -20.98
N SER A 108 7.87 2.50 -22.08
CA SER A 108 7.74 3.68 -22.94
C SER A 108 6.51 3.62 -23.85
N LEU A 109 5.95 2.43 -24.06
CA LEU A 109 4.70 2.24 -24.79
C LEU A 109 3.53 2.59 -23.88
N GLN A 110 2.75 3.56 -24.32
CA GLN A 110 1.58 4.06 -23.61
C GLN A 110 0.44 4.22 -24.59
N LEU A 111 -0.75 3.76 -24.21
CA LEU A 111 -1.94 3.90 -25.02
C LEU A 111 -2.52 5.33 -24.87
N PRO A 112 -3.17 5.87 -25.91
CA PRO A 112 -3.88 7.15 -25.81
C PRO A 112 -4.96 7.15 -24.73
N ALA A 113 -5.18 8.28 -24.07
CA ALA A 113 -6.27 8.43 -23.09
C ALA A 113 -7.63 8.65 -23.76
N ASP A 114 -7.65 9.22 -24.97
CA ASP A 114 -8.87 9.36 -25.77
C ASP A 114 -9.31 8.00 -26.31
N ALA A 115 -10.59 7.65 -26.12
CA ALA A 115 -11.10 6.34 -26.47
C ALA A 115 -11.10 6.06 -27.99
N GLY A 116 -11.26 7.09 -28.82
CA GLY A 116 -11.20 6.96 -30.27
C GLY A 116 -9.77 6.70 -30.75
N GLU A 117 -8.81 7.49 -30.25
CA GLU A 117 -7.38 7.28 -30.52
C GLU A 117 -6.89 5.94 -29.96
N TYR A 118 -7.38 5.53 -28.79
CA TYR A 118 -7.09 4.24 -28.18
C TYR A 118 -7.51 3.09 -29.10
N LEU A 119 -8.74 3.12 -29.61
CA LEU A 119 -9.25 2.12 -30.55
C LEU A 119 -8.48 2.15 -31.88
N ALA A 120 -8.17 3.34 -32.41
CA ALA A 120 -7.38 3.48 -33.62
C ALA A 120 -5.97 2.87 -33.46
N CYS A 121 -5.32 3.12 -32.33
CA CYS A 121 -4.02 2.56 -31.97
C CYS A 121 -4.05 1.03 -31.88
N LEU A 122 -5.07 0.47 -31.23
CA LEU A 122 -5.26 -0.98 -31.17
C LEU A 122 -5.53 -1.57 -32.56
N ASN A 123 -6.44 -0.98 -33.33
CA ASN A 123 -6.76 -1.46 -34.68
C ASN A 123 -5.54 -1.42 -35.59
N ALA A 124 -4.77 -0.34 -35.59
CA ALA A 124 -3.52 -0.24 -36.37
C ALA A 124 -2.48 -1.29 -35.96
N SER A 125 -2.42 -1.63 -34.67
CA SER A 125 -1.52 -2.68 -34.17
C SER A 125 -2.00 -4.10 -34.52
N LEU A 126 -3.30 -4.26 -34.81
CA LEU A 126 -3.92 -5.52 -35.21
C LEU A 126 -4.04 -5.68 -36.73
N GLU A 127 -4.02 -4.57 -37.48
CA GLU A 127 -4.00 -4.54 -38.94
C GLU A 127 -2.80 -5.32 -39.48
N GLY A 128 -3.06 -6.37 -40.26
CA GLY A 128 -2.05 -7.32 -40.76
C GLY A 128 -2.05 -8.67 -40.04
N SER A 129 -2.75 -8.79 -38.92
CA SER A 129 -2.83 -10.02 -38.11
C SER A 129 -4.00 -10.94 -38.52
N GLY A 130 -4.85 -10.51 -39.45
CA GLY A 130 -6.11 -11.21 -39.79
C GLY A 130 -7.16 -11.19 -38.67
N VAL A 131 -6.95 -10.39 -37.62
CA VAL A 131 -7.84 -10.21 -36.47
C VAL A 131 -8.96 -9.23 -36.84
N CYS A 132 -10.17 -9.45 -36.33
CA CYS A 132 -11.26 -8.47 -36.47
C CYS A 132 -10.88 -7.13 -35.84
N THR A 133 -11.08 -6.05 -36.60
CA THR A 133 -10.96 -4.69 -36.07
C THR A 133 -12.12 -4.39 -35.11
N PHE A 134 -11.84 -3.63 -34.07
CA PHE A 134 -12.85 -3.13 -33.16
C PHE A 134 -13.66 -2.01 -33.83
N PRO A 135 -15.00 -2.11 -33.86
CA PRO A 135 -15.82 -1.08 -34.49
C PRO A 135 -15.79 0.21 -33.66
N THR A 136 -15.88 1.36 -34.34
CA THR A 136 -15.91 2.69 -33.71
C THR A 136 -17.14 2.91 -32.83
N SER A 137 -18.18 2.08 -32.94
CA SER A 137 -19.31 2.09 -32.01
C SER A 137 -18.91 1.70 -30.57
N LEU A 138 -17.72 1.12 -30.36
CA LEU A 138 -17.22 0.77 -29.02
C LEU A 138 -16.56 1.94 -28.27
N THR A 139 -16.45 3.12 -28.86
CA THR A 139 -15.74 4.26 -28.22
C THR A 139 -16.26 4.54 -26.80
N GLY A 140 -17.58 4.56 -26.58
CA GLY A 140 -18.13 4.80 -25.23
C GLY A 140 -17.84 3.67 -24.23
N VAL A 141 -17.79 2.42 -24.69
CA VAL A 141 -17.37 1.28 -23.85
C VAL A 141 -15.90 1.43 -23.46
N VAL A 142 -15.06 1.78 -24.42
CA VAL A 142 -13.61 1.94 -24.21
C VAL A 142 -13.33 3.10 -23.26
N GLU A 143 -14.03 4.22 -23.40
CA GLU A 143 -13.94 5.35 -22.46
C GLU A 143 -14.21 4.90 -21.02
N ARG A 144 -15.31 4.16 -20.81
CA ARG A 144 -15.63 3.59 -19.49
C ARG A 144 -14.55 2.62 -19.00
N ILE A 145 -14.05 1.73 -19.87
CA ILE A 145 -12.98 0.77 -19.52
C ILE A 145 -11.71 1.51 -19.10
N VAL A 146 -11.33 2.57 -19.80
CA VAL A 146 -10.16 3.39 -19.48
C VAL A 146 -10.34 4.05 -18.11
N ASN A 147 -11.47 4.71 -17.87
CA ASN A 147 -11.78 5.35 -16.58
C ASN A 147 -11.78 4.33 -15.42
N LEU A 148 -12.40 3.17 -15.63
CA LEU A 148 -12.46 2.09 -14.66
C LEU A 148 -11.08 1.50 -14.38
N ALA A 149 -10.24 1.32 -15.41
CA ALA A 149 -8.89 0.81 -15.27
C ALA A 149 -8.01 1.73 -14.43
N ILE A 150 -8.00 3.03 -14.73
CA ILE A 150 -7.23 4.02 -13.97
C ILE A 150 -7.70 4.02 -12.51
N SER A 151 -9.02 4.06 -12.30
CA SER A 151 -9.62 4.06 -10.96
C SER A 151 -9.23 2.81 -10.16
N ALA A 152 -9.30 1.62 -10.77
CA ALA A 152 -8.95 0.35 -10.14
C ALA A 152 -7.46 0.26 -9.79
N VAL A 153 -6.58 0.72 -10.69
CA VAL A 153 -5.13 0.77 -10.43
C VAL A 153 -4.82 1.71 -9.28
N VAL A 154 -5.31 2.94 -9.33
CA VAL A 154 -5.04 3.94 -8.28
C VAL A 154 -5.60 3.47 -6.94
N ALA A 155 -6.79 2.86 -6.91
CA ALA A 155 -7.35 2.27 -5.71
C ALA A 155 -6.47 1.13 -5.14
N GLY A 156 -6.05 0.19 -5.99
CA GLY A 156 -5.22 -0.94 -5.58
C GLY A 156 -3.82 -0.54 -5.11
N GLN A 157 -3.22 0.44 -5.78
CA GLN A 157 -1.93 1.01 -5.38
C GLN A 157 -2.04 1.80 -4.06
N THR A 158 -3.07 2.63 -3.92
CA THR A 158 -3.34 3.35 -2.66
C THR A 158 -3.59 2.36 -1.52
N ARG A 159 -4.31 1.27 -1.77
CA ARG A 159 -4.51 0.19 -0.78
C ARG A 159 -3.19 -0.41 -0.31
N SER A 160 -2.22 -0.54 -1.22
CA SER A 160 -0.88 -1.03 -0.89
C SER A 160 -0.11 -0.02 -0.04
N LEU A 161 -0.18 1.28 -0.37
CA LEU A 161 0.39 2.34 0.48
C LEU A 161 -0.22 2.35 1.89
N CYS A 162 -1.53 2.14 2.00
CA CYS A 162 -2.24 2.05 3.28
C CYS A 162 -1.69 0.96 4.22
N GLN A 163 -0.91 -0.02 3.74
CA GLN A 163 -0.26 -1.03 4.58
C GLN A 163 0.96 -0.49 5.32
N VAL A 164 1.62 0.54 4.79
CA VAL A 164 2.86 1.10 5.37
C VAL A 164 2.67 2.46 6.04
N VAL A 165 1.54 3.14 5.82
CA VAL A 165 1.30 4.47 6.42
C VAL A 165 1.33 4.49 7.95
N ASP A 166 0.89 3.42 8.63
CA ASP A 166 0.95 3.34 10.10
C ASP A 166 2.41 3.25 10.58
N VAL A 167 3.25 2.51 9.85
CA VAL A 167 4.69 2.38 10.15
C VAL A 167 5.38 3.72 10.01
N ILE A 168 5.11 4.43 8.92
CA ILE A 168 5.67 5.76 8.65
C ILE A 168 5.19 6.76 9.72
N ALA A 169 3.90 6.74 10.07
CA ALA A 169 3.36 7.60 11.13
C ALA A 169 3.97 7.29 12.50
N ALA A 170 4.24 6.01 12.80
CA ALA A 170 4.91 5.60 14.03
C ALA A 170 6.37 6.11 14.08
N LEU A 171 7.12 6.06 12.97
CA LEU A 171 8.46 6.68 12.91
C LEU A 171 8.39 8.20 13.16
N SER A 172 7.37 8.88 12.63
CA SER A 172 7.12 10.28 12.95
C SER A 172 6.78 10.50 14.43
N ALA A 173 6.11 9.55 15.08
CA ALA A 173 5.82 9.59 16.51
C ALA A 173 7.08 9.50 17.38
N GLU A 174 8.02 8.63 17.03
CA GLU A 174 9.32 8.57 17.71
C GLU A 174 10.12 9.86 17.49
N ARG A 175 10.21 10.32 16.24
CA ARG A 175 10.95 11.54 15.86
C ARG A 175 10.44 12.78 16.59
N LEU A 176 9.13 12.89 16.79
CA LEU A 176 8.51 14.02 17.49
C LEU A 176 8.33 13.78 19.00
N ALA A 177 8.74 12.60 19.51
CA ALA A 177 8.65 12.21 20.91
C ALA A 177 7.25 12.49 21.52
N VAL A 178 6.21 12.09 20.79
CA VAL A 178 4.81 12.24 21.22
C VAL A 178 4.46 11.23 22.32
N ASP A 179 3.37 11.50 23.04
CA ASP A 179 2.85 10.58 24.05
C ASP A 179 2.02 9.45 23.42
N VAL A 180 2.51 8.21 23.53
CA VAL A 180 1.85 7.02 22.99
C VAL A 180 0.53 6.68 23.70
N SER A 181 0.25 7.28 24.87
CA SER A 181 -1.04 7.15 25.56
C SER A 181 -2.21 7.63 24.70
N ALA A 182 -1.92 8.48 23.71
CA ALA A 182 -2.88 8.93 22.70
C ALA A 182 -3.45 7.80 21.84
N TYR A 183 -2.75 6.68 21.75
CA TYR A 183 -3.18 5.51 20.99
C TYR A 183 -3.90 4.47 21.86
N ALA A 184 -4.18 4.73 23.14
CA ALA A 184 -4.75 3.71 24.04
C ALA A 184 -6.11 3.16 23.58
N ASP A 185 -6.38 1.89 23.90
CA ASP A 185 -7.62 1.16 23.59
C ASP A 185 -8.87 1.94 24.01
N THR A 186 -8.83 2.64 25.15
CA THR A 186 -9.94 3.46 25.64
C THR A 186 -10.43 4.48 24.59
N TYR A 187 -9.55 5.04 23.76
CA TYR A 187 -9.93 6.09 22.80
C TYR A 187 -10.50 5.55 21.50
N TYR A 188 -10.04 4.39 21.04
CA TYR A 188 -10.43 3.84 19.75
C TYR A 188 -11.39 2.66 19.87
N ASP A 189 -11.24 1.82 20.88
CA ASP A 189 -12.10 0.65 21.04
C ASP A 189 -13.36 0.98 21.84
N ALA A 190 -13.26 1.85 22.85
CA ALA A 190 -14.41 2.23 23.68
C ALA A 190 -15.13 3.50 23.20
N LEU A 191 -14.39 4.56 22.83
CA LEU A 191 -14.99 5.87 22.54
C LEU A 191 -15.26 6.13 21.05
N ARG A 192 -14.47 5.54 20.14
CA ARG A 192 -14.60 5.75 18.68
C ARG A 192 -14.35 4.45 17.91
N PRO A 193 -15.25 3.45 17.99
CA PRO A 193 -15.06 2.09 17.48
C PRO A 193 -15.14 1.97 15.94
N HIS A 194 -14.43 2.86 15.23
CA HIS A 194 -14.21 2.75 13.80
C HIS A 194 -13.12 1.71 13.58
N ARG A 195 -13.48 0.59 12.95
CA ARG A 195 -12.63 -0.60 12.78
C ARG A 195 -11.20 -0.25 12.36
N GLU A 196 -11.02 0.51 11.29
CA GLU A 196 -9.68 0.79 10.76
C GLU A 196 -8.92 1.83 11.59
N SER A 197 -9.58 2.69 12.36
CA SER A 197 -8.91 3.55 13.35
C SER A 197 -8.42 2.74 14.55
N SER A 198 -9.22 1.80 15.04
CA SER A 198 -8.77 0.84 16.06
C SER A 198 -7.59 -0.01 15.57
N THR A 199 -7.65 -0.50 14.33
CA THR A 199 -6.53 -1.22 13.71
C THR A 199 -5.28 -0.35 13.65
N SER A 200 -5.39 0.88 13.15
CA SER A 200 -4.26 1.81 13.05
C SER A 200 -3.64 2.11 14.42
N ALA A 201 -4.47 2.44 15.42
CA ALA A 201 -4.01 2.68 16.78
C ALA A 201 -3.30 1.44 17.36
N THR A 202 -3.85 0.24 17.13
CA THR A 202 -3.26 -1.02 17.60
C THR A 202 -1.91 -1.28 16.95
N THR A 203 -1.79 -1.07 15.64
CA THR A 203 -0.53 -1.17 14.90
C THR A 203 0.50 -0.17 15.45
N MET A 204 0.12 1.09 15.64
CA MET A 204 1.02 2.11 16.19
C MET A 204 1.50 1.75 17.61
N ARG A 205 0.61 1.27 18.49
CA ARG A 205 0.99 0.77 19.82
C ARG A 205 1.99 -0.38 19.74
N ALA A 206 1.75 -1.33 18.84
CA ALA A 206 2.62 -2.48 18.67
C ALA A 206 4.02 -2.09 18.17
N ILE A 207 4.11 -1.16 17.21
CA ILE A 207 5.38 -0.68 16.65
C ILE A 207 6.16 0.14 17.69
N LEU A 208 5.48 1.01 18.44
CA LEU A 208 6.10 1.90 19.42
C LEU A 208 6.40 1.22 20.76
N ASN A 209 6.00 -0.05 20.92
CA ASN A 209 6.23 -0.78 22.15
C ASN A 209 7.73 -0.97 22.41
N GLY A 210 8.20 -0.49 23.57
CA GLY A 210 9.62 -0.54 23.94
C GLY A 210 10.49 0.57 23.34
N SER A 211 9.90 1.49 22.55
CA SER A 211 10.60 2.68 22.08
C SER A 211 11.13 3.49 23.26
N GLN A 212 12.39 3.92 23.17
CA GLN A 212 13.02 4.82 24.15
C GLN A 212 12.76 6.30 23.82
N MET A 213 12.26 6.58 22.61
CA MET A 213 12.06 7.93 22.10
C MET A 213 10.61 8.39 22.23
N ALA A 214 9.67 7.46 22.09
CA ALA A 214 8.26 7.74 22.33
C ALA A 214 8.00 7.91 23.84
N LYS A 215 7.22 8.92 24.22
CA LYS A 215 6.94 9.20 25.63
C LYS A 215 5.77 8.33 26.10
N LEU A 216 5.89 7.79 27.31
CA LEU A 216 4.76 7.21 28.05
C LEU A 216 4.27 8.24 29.07
N GLY A 217 3.16 8.92 28.76
CA GLY A 217 2.48 9.80 29.70
C GLY A 217 1.84 9.01 30.84
N LYS A 218 1.91 9.58 32.05
CA LYS A 218 1.21 9.05 33.25
C LYS A 218 -0.28 9.43 33.29
N GLN A 219 -0.74 10.28 32.38
CA GLN A 219 -2.12 10.79 32.31
C GLN A 219 -2.55 10.89 30.85
N GLY A 220 -3.79 10.48 30.57
CA GLY A 220 -4.36 10.39 29.23
C GLY A 220 -4.39 11.70 28.44
N LEU A 221 -4.80 11.59 27.17
CA LEU A 221 -4.78 12.62 26.10
C LEU A 221 -4.79 14.07 26.61
N ARG A 222 -3.61 14.71 26.60
CA ARG A 222 -3.46 16.16 26.74
C ARG A 222 -3.14 16.78 25.39
N PHE A 223 -4.16 17.29 24.70
CA PHE A 223 -3.99 18.01 23.43
C PHE A 223 -3.59 19.49 23.58
N SER A 224 -3.50 20.00 24.80
CA SER A 224 -3.34 21.43 25.05
C SER A 224 -1.87 21.85 24.84
N ASN A 225 -1.60 22.49 23.71
CA ASN A 225 -0.36 23.19 23.31
C ASN A 225 0.70 22.40 22.52
N GLU A 226 0.35 21.27 21.90
CA GLU A 226 1.28 20.62 20.98
C GLU A 226 1.41 21.38 19.65
N ALA A 227 2.60 21.33 19.04
CA ALA A 227 2.81 21.87 17.69
C ALA A 227 1.98 21.07 16.66
N GLU A 228 1.59 21.72 15.55
CA GLU A 228 0.78 21.09 14.49
C GLU A 228 1.30 19.70 14.02
N PRO A 229 2.61 19.47 13.82
CA PRO A 229 3.12 18.17 13.42
C PRO A 229 2.89 17.07 14.47
N ALA A 230 2.99 17.43 15.75
CA ALA A 230 2.75 16.50 16.85
C ALA A 230 1.24 16.18 16.96
N LYS A 231 0.37 17.17 16.78
CA LYS A 231 -1.09 16.92 16.65
C LYS A 231 -1.43 15.99 15.47
N ALA A 232 -0.78 16.17 14.32
CA ALA A 232 -1.00 15.32 13.15
C ALA A 232 -0.59 13.86 13.42
N VAL A 233 0.50 13.66 14.17
CA VAL A 233 0.91 12.33 14.64
C VAL A 233 -0.08 11.75 15.65
N LEU A 234 -0.50 12.52 16.66
CA LEU A 234 -1.44 12.06 17.69
C LEU A 234 -2.79 11.64 17.09
N ASN A 235 -3.22 12.32 16.04
CA ASN A 235 -4.47 12.05 15.33
C ASN A 235 -4.33 11.09 14.14
N ALA A 236 -3.15 10.48 13.95
CA ALA A 236 -2.91 9.60 12.81
C ALA A 236 -3.96 8.49 12.69
N PRO A 237 -4.39 7.78 13.76
CA PRO A 237 -5.41 6.74 13.59
C PRO A 237 -6.80 7.27 13.16
N GLN A 238 -7.19 8.49 13.56
CA GLN A 238 -8.43 9.13 13.13
C GLN A 238 -8.39 9.56 11.66
N GLN A 239 -7.20 9.74 11.10
CA GLN A 239 -7.00 10.15 9.72
C GLN A 239 -6.75 8.94 8.80
N LEU A 240 -5.80 8.08 9.17
CA LEU A 240 -5.41 6.90 8.41
C LEU A 240 -6.53 5.85 8.36
N GLY A 241 -7.25 5.66 9.47
CA GLY A 241 -8.33 4.69 9.58
C GLY A 241 -9.46 4.90 8.55
N PRO A 242 -10.13 6.07 8.54
CA PRO A 242 -11.19 6.36 7.56
C PRO A 242 -10.70 6.31 6.11
N ALA A 243 -9.48 6.81 5.82
CA ALA A 243 -8.90 6.73 4.48
C ALA A 243 -8.72 5.28 4.02
N ARG A 244 -8.23 4.39 4.90
CA ARG A 244 -8.09 2.96 4.62
C ARG A 244 -9.45 2.29 4.37
N GLU A 245 -10.46 2.58 5.18
CA GLU A 245 -11.81 2.03 5.01
C GLU A 245 -12.42 2.50 3.67
N ALA A 246 -12.29 3.78 3.32
CA ALA A 246 -12.75 4.34 2.05
C ALA A 246 -12.11 3.64 0.85
N VAL A 247 -10.78 3.49 0.85
CA VAL A 247 -10.04 2.79 -0.22
C VAL A 247 -10.47 1.33 -0.33
N LYS A 248 -10.66 0.64 0.79
CA LYS A 248 -11.10 -0.76 0.82
C LYS A 248 -12.51 -0.94 0.26
N ALA A 249 -13.44 -0.04 0.61
CA ALA A 249 -14.78 -0.03 0.07
C ALA A 249 -14.77 0.24 -1.44
N ALA A 250 -14.01 1.25 -1.88
CA ALA A 250 -13.86 1.58 -3.29
C ALA A 250 -13.24 0.44 -4.11
N CYS A 251 -12.21 -0.24 -3.57
CA CYS A 251 -11.63 -1.43 -4.18
C CYS A 251 -12.68 -2.51 -4.45
N LYS A 252 -13.55 -2.80 -3.47
CA LYS A 252 -14.62 -3.79 -3.64
C LYS A 252 -15.60 -3.36 -4.73
N THR A 253 -15.99 -2.09 -4.76
CA THR A 253 -16.90 -1.56 -5.79
C THR A 253 -16.29 -1.65 -7.18
N LEU A 254 -15.03 -1.22 -7.35
CA LEU A 254 -14.33 -1.26 -8.63
C LEU A 254 -14.10 -2.70 -9.09
N GLU A 255 -13.81 -3.62 -8.19
CA GLU A 255 -13.72 -5.05 -8.52
C GLU A 255 -15.04 -5.62 -9.03
N LEU A 256 -16.18 -5.20 -8.48
CA LEU A 256 -17.48 -5.57 -9.03
C LEU A 256 -17.67 -4.98 -10.42
N GLU A 257 -17.41 -3.69 -10.61
CA GLU A 257 -17.56 -3.01 -11.90
C GLU A 257 -16.69 -3.59 -13.02
N MET A 258 -15.44 -3.96 -12.74
CA MET A 258 -14.56 -4.65 -13.71
C MET A 258 -15.13 -5.98 -14.18
N ASN A 259 -15.97 -6.61 -13.35
CA ASN A 259 -16.55 -7.91 -13.61
C ASN A 259 -18.04 -7.86 -13.98
N CYS A 260 -18.66 -6.68 -14.06
CA CYS A 260 -20.06 -6.49 -14.48
C CYS A 260 -20.23 -6.62 -15.99
N SER A 261 -21.41 -7.06 -16.44
CA SER A 261 -21.72 -7.19 -17.87
C SER A 261 -22.21 -5.86 -18.43
N GLU A 262 -21.65 -5.45 -19.56
CA GLU A 262 -22.23 -4.40 -20.39
C GLU A 262 -23.42 -5.01 -21.17
N PRO A 263 -24.62 -4.39 -21.14
CA PRO A 263 -25.81 -4.96 -21.80
C PRO A 263 -25.72 -4.93 -23.33
N ASP A 264 -25.10 -3.90 -23.91
CA ASP A 264 -24.70 -3.79 -25.32
C ASP A 264 -23.82 -2.54 -25.54
N GLY A 265 -23.12 -2.45 -26.67
CA GLY A 265 -22.31 -1.27 -27.04
C GLY A 265 -23.10 -0.03 -27.48
N GLN A 266 -24.43 -0.02 -27.30
CA GLN A 266 -25.34 1.06 -27.71
C GLN A 266 -25.97 1.77 -26.50
N SER A 267 -26.00 1.12 -25.34
CA SER A 267 -26.53 1.66 -24.10
C SER A 267 -25.62 2.76 -23.54
N LEU A 268 -26.21 3.86 -23.08
CA LEU A 268 -25.50 4.86 -22.29
C LEU A 268 -25.08 4.23 -20.96
N PHE A 269 -23.78 4.11 -20.73
CA PHE A 269 -23.26 3.51 -19.51
C PHE A 269 -23.38 4.45 -18.33
N ASP A 270 -23.97 3.95 -17.25
CA ASP A 270 -23.98 4.68 -15.99
C ASP A 270 -22.62 4.55 -15.29
N GLU A 271 -21.81 5.61 -15.36
CA GLU A 271 -20.51 5.68 -14.69
C GLU A 271 -20.62 6.12 -13.22
N THR A 272 -21.83 6.30 -12.68
CA THR A 272 -22.05 6.81 -11.32
C THR A 272 -21.34 5.98 -10.26
N VAL A 273 -21.38 4.65 -10.38
CA VAL A 273 -20.75 3.74 -9.41
C VAL A 273 -19.23 3.88 -9.42
N VAL A 274 -18.62 3.91 -10.62
CA VAL A 274 -17.17 4.12 -10.79
C VAL A 274 -16.80 5.49 -10.23
N ARG A 275 -17.53 6.55 -10.61
CA ARG A 275 -17.31 7.92 -10.14
C ARG A 275 -17.35 8.04 -8.62
N ILE A 276 -18.35 7.46 -7.95
CA ILE A 276 -18.45 7.47 -6.49
C ILE A 276 -17.23 6.78 -5.87
N ALA A 277 -16.83 5.62 -6.40
CA ALA A 277 -15.65 4.90 -5.91
C ALA A 277 -14.37 5.73 -6.12
N THR A 278 -14.17 6.33 -7.30
CA THR A 278 -13.00 7.14 -7.62
C THR A 278 -12.92 8.39 -6.74
N LEU A 279 -14.03 9.09 -6.51
CA LEU A 279 -14.08 10.23 -5.59
C LEU A 279 -13.76 9.81 -4.15
N SER A 280 -14.23 8.64 -3.72
CA SER A 280 -13.89 8.10 -2.39
C SER A 280 -12.39 7.83 -2.25
N VAL A 281 -11.75 7.27 -3.28
CA VAL A 281 -10.29 7.07 -3.30
C VAL A 281 -9.55 8.41 -3.34
N ALA A 282 -10.00 9.37 -4.17
CA ALA A 282 -9.38 10.69 -4.26
C ALA A 282 -9.42 11.43 -2.92
N GLY A 283 -10.56 11.39 -2.21
CA GLY A 283 -10.68 11.96 -0.87
C GLY A 283 -9.78 11.26 0.17
N ALA A 284 -9.64 9.94 0.08
CA ALA A 284 -8.73 9.19 0.93
C ALA A 284 -7.25 9.57 0.65
N ILE A 285 -6.83 9.65 -0.61
CA ILE A 285 -5.49 10.07 -1.01
C ILE A 285 -5.20 11.48 -0.49
N ALA A 286 -6.13 12.42 -0.71
CA ALA A 286 -5.98 13.80 -0.25
C ALA A 286 -5.82 13.86 1.28
N SER A 287 -6.65 13.13 2.02
CA SER A 287 -6.54 13.06 3.48
C SER A 287 -5.20 12.46 3.91
N LEU A 288 -4.75 11.35 3.32
CA LEU A 288 -3.45 10.75 3.63
C LEU A 288 -2.29 11.72 3.36
N LEU A 289 -2.34 12.41 2.21
CA LEU A 289 -1.34 13.38 1.77
C LEU A 289 -1.26 14.58 2.72
N GLU A 290 -2.41 15.13 3.12
CA GLU A 290 -2.48 16.21 4.11
C GLU A 290 -1.79 15.82 5.42
N GLY A 291 -2.06 14.63 5.96
CA GLY A 291 -1.44 14.25 7.22
C GLY A 291 0.05 13.90 7.12
N THR A 292 0.52 13.33 6.01
CA THR A 292 1.97 13.15 5.84
C THR A 292 2.68 14.50 5.75
N CYS A 293 2.11 15.47 5.02
CA CYS A 293 2.62 16.84 4.99
C CYS A 293 2.60 17.49 6.37
N ALA A 294 1.50 17.37 7.11
CA ALA A 294 1.36 17.91 8.46
C ALA A 294 2.40 17.32 9.43
N ARG A 295 2.61 16.00 9.43
CA ARG A 295 3.65 15.33 10.26
C ARG A 295 5.08 15.73 9.89
N ARG A 296 5.30 16.16 8.63
CA ARG A 296 6.58 16.68 8.13
C ARG A 296 6.75 18.19 8.33
N SER A 297 5.72 18.90 8.79
CA SER A 297 5.68 20.37 8.84
C SER A 297 5.83 21.04 7.48
N THR A 298 5.41 20.37 6.40
CA THR A 298 5.46 20.93 5.04
C THR A 298 4.08 21.43 4.63
N SER A 299 4.03 22.54 3.89
CA SER A 299 2.79 22.95 3.25
C SER A 299 2.39 21.93 2.20
N ASN A 300 1.09 21.71 2.07
CA ASN A 300 0.54 20.89 1.01
C ASN A 300 0.13 21.82 -0.14
N ASP A 301 0.83 21.77 -1.26
CA ASP A 301 0.44 22.52 -2.48
C ASP A 301 -0.63 21.76 -3.29
N VAL A 302 -1.30 20.79 -2.68
CA VAL A 302 -2.35 20.02 -3.33
C VAL A 302 -3.52 20.95 -3.60
N ASP A 303 -3.91 20.99 -4.86
CA ASP A 303 -5.08 21.70 -5.32
C ASP A 303 -6.33 21.13 -4.61
N GLY A 304 -6.78 21.79 -3.54
CA GLY A 304 -7.93 21.38 -2.71
C GLY A 304 -9.28 21.41 -3.47
N SER A 305 -9.23 21.65 -4.78
CA SER A 305 -10.35 21.71 -5.72
C SER A 305 -11.16 20.41 -5.84
N LEU A 306 -10.62 19.26 -5.41
CA LEU A 306 -11.31 17.96 -5.52
C LEU A 306 -12.62 17.83 -4.74
N THR A 307 -12.93 18.71 -3.79
CA THR A 307 -14.11 18.52 -2.93
C THR A 307 -15.26 19.47 -3.21
N THR A 308 -15.02 20.65 -3.78
CA THR A 308 -16.08 21.66 -3.94
C THR A 308 -16.76 21.64 -5.30
N ASP A 309 -16.07 21.22 -6.38
CA ASP A 309 -16.65 21.20 -7.74
C ASP A 309 -16.62 19.81 -8.42
N ALA A 310 -16.11 18.76 -7.77
CA ALA A 310 -15.87 17.47 -8.40
C ALA A 310 -17.13 16.71 -8.86
N GLN A 311 -18.32 17.11 -8.41
CA GLN A 311 -19.58 16.56 -8.94
C GLN A 311 -19.87 17.06 -10.37
N SER A 312 -19.32 18.20 -10.78
CA SER A 312 -19.50 18.78 -12.11
C SER A 312 -18.42 18.40 -13.13
N GLN A 313 -17.31 17.82 -12.67
CA GLN A 313 -16.18 17.42 -13.51
C GLN A 313 -16.46 16.13 -14.29
N SER A 314 -15.78 15.90 -15.42
CA SER A 314 -15.84 14.62 -16.13
C SER A 314 -15.14 13.51 -15.33
N LEU A 315 -15.55 12.25 -15.52
CA LEU A 315 -14.89 11.12 -14.83
C LEU A 315 -13.41 11.00 -15.23
N SER A 316 -13.10 11.23 -16.50
CA SER A 316 -11.72 11.26 -17.00
C SER A 316 -10.83 12.28 -16.28
N THR A 317 -11.38 13.46 -15.97
CA THR A 317 -10.68 14.50 -15.19
C THR A 317 -10.43 14.00 -13.77
N ILE A 318 -11.46 13.44 -13.11
CA ILE A 318 -11.34 12.90 -11.75
C ILE A 318 -10.29 11.78 -11.70
N CYS A 319 -10.28 10.87 -12.68
CA CYS A 319 -9.30 9.78 -12.78
C CYS A 319 -7.87 10.32 -12.90
N SER A 320 -7.65 11.30 -13.79
CA SER A 320 -6.34 11.93 -14.00
C SER A 320 -5.84 12.64 -12.74
N MET A 321 -6.72 13.37 -12.05
CA MET A 321 -6.38 14.02 -10.77
C MET A 321 -6.07 13.00 -9.68
N CYS A 322 -6.85 11.90 -9.61
CA CYS A 322 -6.64 10.84 -8.63
C CYS A 322 -5.27 10.16 -8.83
N GLU A 323 -4.88 9.89 -10.07
CA GLU A 323 -3.56 9.34 -10.41
C GLU A 323 -2.43 10.33 -10.06
N HIS A 324 -2.58 11.61 -10.40
CA HIS A 324 -1.62 12.64 -10.04
C HIS A 324 -1.41 12.73 -8.52
N ASN A 325 -2.50 12.78 -7.76
CA ASN A 325 -2.44 12.88 -6.30
C ASN A 325 -1.89 11.60 -5.66
N TYR A 326 -2.12 10.43 -6.26
CA TYR A 326 -1.47 9.20 -5.81
C TYR A 326 0.06 9.29 -5.93
N VAL A 327 0.59 9.83 -7.03
CA VAL A 327 2.04 10.04 -7.21
C VAL A 327 2.59 11.00 -6.16
N GLN A 328 1.88 12.09 -5.89
CA GLN A 328 2.25 13.04 -4.83
C GLN A 328 2.22 12.40 -3.43
N LEU A 329 1.18 11.62 -3.12
CA LEU A 329 1.09 10.87 -1.87
C LEU A 329 2.26 9.92 -1.70
N LYS A 330 2.57 9.13 -2.74
CA LYS A 330 3.70 8.19 -2.72
C LYS A 330 5.01 8.94 -2.41
N SER A 331 5.30 10.01 -3.16
CA SER A 331 6.52 10.79 -2.96
C SER A 331 6.60 11.43 -1.57
N SER A 332 5.48 11.91 -1.04
CA SER A 332 5.43 12.51 0.29
C SER A 332 5.65 11.48 1.40
N LEU A 333 5.06 10.28 1.26
CA LEU A 333 5.30 9.16 2.17
C LEU A 333 6.75 8.66 2.12
N GLU A 334 7.36 8.57 0.93
CA GLU A 334 8.78 8.23 0.78
C GLU A 334 9.66 9.24 1.51
N ALA A 335 9.42 10.54 1.33
CA ALA A 335 10.17 11.58 2.02
C ALA A 335 9.93 11.61 3.55
N GLU A 336 8.72 11.26 4.01
CA GLU A 336 8.45 11.04 5.45
C GLU A 336 9.25 9.86 5.99
N ALA A 337 9.24 8.74 5.26
CA ALA A 337 9.96 7.52 5.63
C ALA A 337 11.47 7.78 5.69
N ASP A 338 12.04 8.46 4.69
CA ASP A 338 13.47 8.83 4.67
C ASP A 338 13.86 9.68 5.88
N SER A 339 13.00 10.62 6.27
CA SER A 339 13.20 11.45 7.47
C SER A 339 13.19 10.60 8.75
N GLY A 340 12.32 9.58 8.82
CA GLY A 340 12.26 8.62 9.92
C GLY A 340 13.48 7.69 9.97
N ILE A 341 13.90 7.17 8.81
CA ILE A 341 15.09 6.30 8.68
C ILE A 341 16.34 7.05 9.12
N GLU A 342 16.51 8.30 8.69
CA GLU A 342 17.66 9.10 9.09
C GLU A 342 17.66 9.37 10.60
N PHE A 343 16.50 9.68 11.18
CA PHE A 343 16.36 9.84 12.63
C PHE A 343 16.80 8.57 13.38
N VAL A 344 16.29 7.39 13.01
CA VAL A 344 16.65 6.11 13.63
C VAL A 344 18.15 5.85 13.49
N ARG A 345 18.74 6.14 12.33
CA ARG A 345 20.17 5.96 12.08
C ARG A 345 21.03 6.83 13.00
N VAL A 346 20.65 8.09 13.20
CA VAL A 346 21.36 9.03 14.09
C VAL A 346 21.25 8.59 15.55
N GLU A 347 20.04 8.27 16.02
CA GLU A 347 19.81 7.86 17.41
C GLU A 347 20.45 6.52 17.75
N THR A 348 20.48 5.56 16.80
CA THR A 348 21.17 4.28 17.00
C THR A 348 22.67 4.49 17.21
N LYS A 349 23.32 5.33 16.39
CA LYS A 349 24.74 5.66 16.55
C LYS A 349 25.02 6.33 17.88
N ARG A 350 24.17 7.29 18.28
CA ARG A 350 24.28 7.96 19.58
C ARG A 350 24.17 6.95 20.73
N ALA A 351 23.19 6.05 20.68
CA ALA A 351 23.00 5.03 21.71
C ALA A 351 24.21 4.07 21.80
N GLU A 352 24.81 3.68 20.68
CA GLU A 352 26.03 2.86 20.65
C GLU A 352 27.22 3.59 21.27
N GLU A 353 27.41 4.87 20.98
CA GLU A 353 28.47 5.69 21.58
C GLU A 353 28.27 5.87 23.09
N GLU A 354 27.04 6.12 23.53
CA GLU A 354 26.68 6.18 24.95
C GLU A 354 26.88 4.82 25.65
N ALA A 355 26.62 3.69 24.98
CA ALA A 355 26.87 2.36 25.51
C ALA A 355 28.37 2.10 25.66
N LYS A 356 29.17 2.38 24.62
CA LYS A 356 30.64 2.23 24.63
C LYS A 356 31.28 3.07 25.73
N THR A 357 30.83 4.31 25.93
CA THR A 357 31.35 5.17 27.00
C THR A 357 30.96 4.66 28.38
N LYS A 358 29.72 4.18 28.59
CA LYS A 358 29.29 3.54 29.85
C LYS A 358 30.06 2.26 30.14
N GLU A 359 30.34 1.43 29.13
CA GLU A 359 31.15 0.22 29.27
C GLU A 359 32.61 0.54 29.59
N ALA A 360 33.21 1.52 28.92
CA ALA A 360 34.56 1.98 29.21
C ALA A 360 34.68 2.54 30.63
N MET A 361 33.68 3.32 31.11
CA MET A 361 33.64 3.80 32.50
C MET A 361 33.50 2.65 33.50
N LYS A 362 32.66 1.64 33.22
CA LYS A 362 32.53 0.45 34.07
C LYS A 362 33.83 -0.37 34.11
N ALA A 363 34.50 -0.56 32.97
CA ALA A 363 35.78 -1.25 32.89
C ALA A 363 36.89 -0.50 33.65
N ALA A 364 36.98 0.83 33.49
CA ALA A 364 37.92 1.66 34.22
C ALA A 364 37.67 1.61 35.75
N LYS A 365 36.40 1.64 36.17
CA LYS A 365 36.02 1.48 37.57
C LYS A 365 36.38 0.09 38.12
N ALA A 366 36.19 -0.97 37.34
CA ALA A 366 36.59 -2.32 37.73
C ALA A 366 38.13 -2.46 37.85
N SER A 367 38.91 -1.82 36.97
CA SER A 367 40.39 -1.85 37.04
C SER A 367 41.00 -0.98 38.14
N SER A 368 40.27 0.04 38.63
CA SER A 368 40.72 0.92 39.72
C SER A 368 40.35 0.40 41.11
N VAL A 369 39.45 -0.60 41.19
CA VAL A 369 39.33 -1.48 42.36
C VAL A 369 40.51 -2.44 42.34
N ASN A 370 41.68 -1.94 42.72
CA ASN A 370 42.89 -2.75 42.78
C ASN A 370 42.94 -3.55 44.11
N PRO A 371 43.48 -4.77 44.10
CA PRO A 371 43.59 -5.70 45.22
C PRO A 371 44.71 -5.24 46.16
N LYS A 372 44.41 -4.32 47.07
CA LYS A 372 45.27 -4.01 48.21
C LYS A 372 44.72 -4.65 49.47
N GLU A 373 44.64 -5.98 49.47
CA GLU A 373 44.45 -6.76 50.69
C GLU A 373 45.22 -8.10 50.65
N SER A 374 46.36 -8.13 49.97
CA SER A 374 47.27 -9.29 50.02
C SER A 374 48.73 -8.84 49.90
N ALA A 375 49.15 -7.99 50.83
CA ALA A 375 50.56 -7.76 51.16
C ALA A 375 50.71 -7.15 52.55
N ASN A 376 50.12 -7.78 53.58
CA ASN A 376 50.69 -7.78 54.92
C ASN A 376 50.14 -8.97 55.69
N GLY A 377 51.02 -9.89 56.08
CA GLY A 377 50.66 -11.03 56.91
C GLY A 377 50.16 -10.59 58.28
N GLY A 378 49.15 -11.29 58.79
CA GLY A 378 48.73 -11.16 60.18
C GLY A 378 47.28 -11.52 60.44
N GLY A 379 47.00 -12.83 60.58
CA GLY A 379 45.89 -13.33 61.38
C GLY A 379 44.56 -13.49 60.65
N GLU A 380 44.22 -14.73 60.36
CA GLU A 380 42.84 -15.19 60.20
C GLU A 380 41.99 -14.71 61.38
N LYS A 381 41.02 -13.84 61.11
CA LYS A 381 39.76 -13.82 61.87
C LYS A 381 38.62 -13.95 60.88
N ASP A 382 38.29 -15.20 60.65
CA ASP A 382 37.09 -15.67 59.98
C ASP A 382 35.85 -15.22 60.79
N GLU A 383 35.22 -14.11 60.38
CA GLU A 383 33.94 -13.65 60.94
C GLU A 383 32.74 -14.53 60.53
N PHE A 384 32.97 -15.64 59.82
CA PHE A 384 31.96 -16.65 59.50
C PHE A 384 32.18 -18.01 60.19
N ALA A 385 33.21 -18.16 61.02
CA ALA A 385 33.48 -19.38 61.80
C ALA A 385 32.44 -19.68 62.90
N GLY A 386 31.38 -18.87 63.04
CA GLY A 386 30.37 -19.00 64.10
C GLY A 386 28.94 -19.37 63.65
N MET A 387 28.68 -19.58 62.36
CA MET A 387 27.33 -19.97 61.90
C MET A 387 27.24 -21.46 61.61
N SER A 388 26.52 -22.20 62.46
CA SER A 388 26.20 -23.62 62.24
C SER A 388 25.50 -23.82 60.90
N GLU A 389 25.85 -24.92 60.21
CA GLU A 389 25.34 -25.26 58.87
C GLU A 389 23.80 -25.29 58.80
N GLU A 390 23.12 -25.53 59.93
CA GLU A 390 21.65 -25.49 60.03
C GLU A 390 21.04 -24.11 59.76
N LYS A 391 21.75 -23.00 59.99
CA LYS A 391 21.26 -21.65 59.65
C LYS A 391 21.45 -21.33 58.17
N LYS A 392 22.54 -21.79 57.55
CA LYS A 392 22.81 -21.60 56.11
C LYS A 392 21.83 -22.40 55.24
N SER A 393 21.47 -23.63 55.65
CA SER A 393 20.45 -24.41 54.94
C SER A 393 19.04 -23.84 55.07
N LYS A 394 18.67 -23.27 56.23
CA LYS A 394 17.35 -22.63 56.42
C LYS A 394 17.14 -21.38 55.58
N ASP A 395 18.19 -20.59 55.33
CA ASP A 395 18.09 -19.41 54.48
C ASP A 395 18.07 -19.77 52.99
N PHE A 396 18.78 -20.82 52.56
CA PHE A 396 18.66 -21.34 51.20
C PHE A 396 17.26 -21.91 50.92
N GLU A 397 16.68 -22.65 51.86
CA GLU A 397 15.34 -23.22 51.71
C GLU A 397 14.23 -22.14 51.71
N LYS A 398 14.41 -21.05 52.48
CA LYS A 398 13.51 -19.87 52.45
C LYS A 398 13.55 -19.12 51.12
N THR A 399 14.72 -19.10 50.47
CA THR A 399 14.91 -18.37 49.21
C THR A 399 14.38 -19.18 48.01
N CYS A 400 14.53 -20.51 48.03
CA CYS A 400 13.93 -21.38 47.03
C CYS A 400 12.39 -21.42 47.10
N ARG A 401 11.77 -21.39 48.29
CA ARG A 401 10.29 -21.35 48.42
C ARG A 401 9.67 -20.03 47.96
N LYS A 402 10.38 -18.90 48.04
CA LYS A 402 9.90 -17.60 47.53
C LYS A 402 9.95 -17.50 46.00
N GLY A 403 10.80 -18.29 45.33
CA GLY A 403 10.87 -18.34 43.87
C GLY A 403 9.73 -19.12 43.20
N SER A 404 9.11 -20.07 43.92
CA SER A 404 8.07 -20.96 43.37
C SER A 404 6.62 -20.53 43.66
N GLN A 405 6.39 -19.38 44.31
CA GLN A 405 5.04 -18.83 44.57
C GLN A 405 4.71 -17.57 43.75
N GLY A 406 5.59 -17.16 42.82
CA GLY A 406 5.38 -16.00 41.96
C GLY A 406 4.91 -16.31 40.52
N GLN A 407 4.63 -17.58 40.22
CA GLN A 407 4.05 -18.01 38.94
C GLN A 407 2.84 -18.90 39.20
N SER A 408 1.71 -18.25 39.41
CA SER A 408 0.36 -18.79 39.19
C SER A 408 -0.54 -17.64 38.84
#